data_AF-A0A081DGN7-F1
#
_entry.id   AF-A0A081DGN7-F1
#
_cell.length_a   1.000
_cell.length_b   1.000
_cell.length_c   1.000
_cell.angle_alpha   90.00
_cell.angle_beta   90.00
_cell.angle_gamma   90.00
#
_symmetry.space_group_name_H-M   'P 1'
#
loop_
_entity.id
_entity.type
_entity.pdbx_description
1 polymer ?
#
loop_
_entity_poly.entity_id
_entity_poly.type
_entity_poly.pdbx_seq_one_letter_code
_entity_poly.pdbx_strand_id
1 'polypeptide(L)'
;MKSKQLAKGIDQLMDEGVAQLFTLELNGRKIIGTVGALQFEVIQYRLEHEYGASCSYENLNVYKACWIETKDVNSAEFKDFKRVKAKFLAHDKRDQLVFLADSSFSLQMTQQKYPSIKFHFVSEFEPMEA
;
A
#
# COMPACT_ATOMS: atom_id res chain seq x y z
N MET A 1 5.18 7.46 -24.75
CA MET A 1 6.33 8.26 -24.25
C MET A 1 6.09 8.96 -22.90
N LYS A 2 4.86 9.36 -22.52
CA LYS A 2 4.60 9.99 -21.20
C LYS A 2 4.60 9.05 -19.99
N SER A 3 4.39 7.74 -20.18
CA SER A 3 4.35 6.76 -19.09
C SER A 3 5.67 6.65 -18.30
N LYS A 4 6.83 6.82 -18.96
CA LYS A 4 8.14 6.83 -18.27
C LYS A 4 8.33 8.07 -17.39
N GLN A 5 7.88 9.24 -17.86
CA GLN A 5 7.92 10.48 -17.09
C GLN A 5 6.96 10.42 -15.91
N LEU A 6 5.76 9.88 -16.11
CA LEU A 6 4.80 9.64 -15.03
C LEU A 6 5.38 8.73 -13.95
N ALA A 7 5.94 7.57 -14.32
CA ALA A 7 6.53 6.64 -13.37
C ALA A 7 7.66 7.30 -12.55
N LYS A 8 8.58 8.00 -13.23
CA LYS A 8 9.68 8.73 -12.59
C LYS A 8 9.17 9.82 -11.63
N GLY A 9 8.20 10.62 -12.07
CA GLY A 9 7.64 11.70 -11.27
C GLY A 9 6.91 11.18 -10.04
N ILE A 10 6.11 10.11 -10.18
CA ILE A 10 5.50 9.44 -9.04
C ILE A 10 6.58 8.97 -8.08
N ASP A 11 7.56 8.18 -8.53
CA ASP A 11 8.57 7.61 -7.64
C ASP A 11 9.32 8.67 -6.82
N GLN A 12 9.66 9.81 -7.46
CA GLN A 12 10.36 10.92 -6.82
C GLN A 12 9.47 11.68 -5.82
N LEU A 13 8.21 11.94 -6.15
CA LEU A 13 7.25 12.56 -5.22
C LEU A 13 7.00 11.70 -3.98
N MET A 14 7.04 10.38 -4.13
CA MET A 14 6.92 9.46 -2.99
C MET A 14 8.19 9.45 -2.13
N ASP A 15 9.39 9.59 -2.74
CA ASP A 15 10.65 9.71 -1.99
C ASP A 15 10.70 10.99 -1.16
N GLU A 16 10.07 12.06 -1.63
CA GLU A 16 9.95 13.32 -0.89
C GLU A 16 8.90 13.24 0.26
N GLY A 17 8.18 12.13 0.38
CA GLY A 17 7.19 11.92 1.44
C GLY A 17 5.85 12.62 1.20
N VAL A 18 5.56 13.06 -0.03
CA VAL A 18 4.28 13.71 -0.37
C VAL A 18 3.10 12.77 -0.15
N ALA A 19 3.28 11.48 -0.48
CA ALA A 19 2.32 10.43 -0.24
C ALA A 19 3.02 9.06 -0.18
N GLN A 20 2.23 8.03 0.09
CA GLN A 20 2.72 6.65 0.11
C GLN A 20 2.25 5.90 -1.14
N LEU A 21 3.16 5.13 -1.74
CA LEU A 21 2.88 4.32 -2.92
C LEU A 21 2.77 2.85 -2.53
N PHE A 22 1.67 2.23 -2.95
CA PHE A 22 1.45 0.80 -2.85
C PHE A 22 1.27 0.21 -4.25
N THR A 23 1.69 -1.05 -4.41
CA THR A 23 1.57 -1.81 -5.65
C THR A 23 0.79 -3.08 -5.36
N LEU A 24 -0.40 -3.26 -5.94
CA LEU A 24 -1.20 -4.48 -5.75
C LEU A 24 -0.44 -5.72 -6.21
N GLU A 25 -0.38 -6.75 -5.36
CA GLU A 25 0.29 -8.02 -5.66
C GLU A 25 -0.38 -8.74 -6.85
N LEU A 26 -1.71 -8.59 -6.98
CA LEU A 26 -2.49 -9.29 -8.00
C LEU A 26 -2.23 -8.85 -9.45
N ASN A 27 -2.05 -7.54 -9.68
CA ASN A 27 -2.02 -6.98 -11.05
C ASN A 27 -1.04 -5.82 -11.24
N GLY A 28 -0.24 -5.48 -10.22
CA GLY A 28 0.73 -4.39 -10.29
C GLY A 28 0.12 -2.98 -10.33
N ARG A 29 -1.19 -2.83 -10.11
CA ARG A 29 -1.85 -1.52 -10.07
C ARG A 29 -1.24 -0.68 -8.94
N LYS A 30 -0.88 0.56 -9.27
CA LYS A 30 -0.39 1.55 -8.30
C LYS A 30 -1.54 2.18 -7.54
N ILE A 31 -1.36 2.34 -6.24
CA ILE A 31 -2.30 2.97 -5.31
C ILE A 31 -1.54 4.03 -4.54
N ILE A 32 -2.11 5.22 -4.45
CA ILE A 32 -1.52 6.35 -3.71
C ILE A 32 -2.35 6.54 -2.44
N GLY A 33 -1.70 6.44 -1.28
CA GLY A 33 -2.28 6.72 0.02
C GLY A 33 -1.79 8.06 0.56
N THR A 34 -2.72 8.92 0.95
CA THR A 34 -2.44 10.26 1.49
C THR A 34 -3.11 10.45 2.85
N VAL A 35 -2.50 11.22 3.75
CA VAL A 35 -3.15 11.59 5.03
C VAL A 35 -4.30 12.59 4.81
N GLY A 36 -4.25 13.40 3.75
CA GLY A 36 -5.29 14.38 3.41
C GLY A 36 -5.47 14.57 1.91
N ALA A 37 -6.69 14.90 1.49
CA ALA A 37 -7.09 14.93 0.08
C ALA A 37 -6.29 15.93 -0.77
N LEU A 38 -5.84 17.05 -0.19
CA LEU A 38 -5.04 18.07 -0.89
C LEU A 38 -3.76 17.49 -1.53
N GLN A 39 -3.20 16.43 -0.96
CA GLN A 39 -1.99 15.81 -1.50
C GLN A 39 -2.21 15.22 -2.91
N PHE A 40 -3.42 14.79 -3.26
CA PHE A 40 -3.72 14.34 -4.62
C PHE A 40 -3.58 15.48 -5.65
N GLU A 41 -4.07 16.68 -5.29
CA GLU A 41 -3.97 17.88 -6.12
C GLU A 41 -2.52 18.33 -6.25
N VAL A 42 -1.76 18.32 -5.14
CA VAL A 42 -0.32 18.64 -5.14
C VAL A 42 0.45 17.70 -6.07
N ILE A 43 0.21 16.39 -5.99
CA ILE A 43 0.87 15.41 -6.87
C ILE A 43 0.52 15.66 -8.33
N GLN A 44 -0.76 15.88 -8.65
CA GLN A 44 -1.18 16.12 -10.03
C GLN A 44 -0.55 17.40 -10.60
N TYR A 45 -0.54 18.48 -9.81
CA TYR A 45 0.10 19.74 -10.19
C TYR A 45 1.60 19.57 -10.44
N ARG A 46 2.31 18.92 -9.51
CA ARG A 46 3.76 18.71 -9.61
C ARG A 46 4.14 17.79 -10.78
N LEU A 47 3.38 16.72 -11.02
CA LEU A 47 3.58 15.86 -12.19
C LEU A 47 3.50 16.65 -13.50
N GLU A 48 2.52 17.56 -13.61
CA GLU A 48 2.33 18.37 -14.81
C GLU A 48 3.45 19.39 -15.00
N HIS A 49 3.82 20.11 -13.94
CA HIS A 49 4.76 21.23 -14.01
C HIS A 49 6.24 20.82 -13.97
N GLU A 50 6.59 19.80 -13.17
CA GLU A 50 7.99 19.35 -13.01
C GLU A 50 8.36 18.24 -14.01
N TYR A 51 7.40 17.40 -14.41
CA TYR A 51 7.67 16.20 -15.21
C TYR A 51 6.95 16.19 -16.57
N GLY A 52 6.08 17.16 -16.87
CA GLY A 52 5.30 17.21 -18.10
C GLY A 52 4.32 16.03 -18.25
N ALA A 53 3.94 15.40 -17.14
CA ALA A 53 3.11 14.21 -17.08
C ALA A 53 1.76 14.53 -16.41
N SER A 54 0.69 13.89 -16.89
CA SER A 54 -0.63 14.00 -16.26
C SER A 54 -1.04 12.64 -15.69
N CYS A 55 -1.84 12.69 -14.63
CA CYS A 55 -2.49 11.52 -14.03
C CYS A 55 -3.96 11.80 -13.76
N SER A 56 -4.73 10.72 -13.62
CA SER A 56 -6.10 10.75 -13.12
C SER A 56 -6.23 9.73 -12.00
N TYR A 57 -7.09 10.03 -11.02
CA TYR A 57 -7.34 9.14 -9.90
C TYR A 57 -8.67 8.40 -10.07
N GLU A 58 -8.70 7.16 -9.62
CA GLU A 58 -9.91 6.40 -9.41
C GLU A 58 -10.02 6.08 -7.93
N ASN A 59 -11.20 6.26 -7.37
CA ASN A 59 -11.42 5.94 -5.96
C ASN A 59 -11.27 4.43 -5.72
N LEU A 60 -10.59 4.08 -4.64
CA LEU A 60 -10.42 2.71 -4.18
C LEU A 60 -11.07 2.58 -2.81
N ASN A 61 -12.01 1.64 -2.68
CA ASN A 61 -12.69 1.36 -1.42
C ASN A 61 -11.76 0.65 -0.43
N VAL A 62 -10.95 1.44 0.27
CA VAL A 62 -10.07 0.99 1.36
C VAL A 62 -10.40 1.81 2.61
N TYR A 63 -10.63 1.12 3.71
CA TYR A 63 -10.78 1.70 5.03
C TYR A 63 -9.42 1.98 5.67
N LYS A 64 -8.49 1.02 5.61
CA LYS A 64 -7.16 1.16 6.24
C LYS A 64 -6.10 0.28 5.59
N ALA A 65 -4.90 0.83 5.41
CA ALA A 65 -3.71 0.07 5.08
C ALA A 65 -3.00 -0.40 6.37
N CYS A 66 -2.60 -1.66 6.41
CA CYS A 66 -1.88 -2.26 7.54
C CYS A 66 -0.66 -3.01 7.03
N TRP A 67 0.52 -2.74 7.58
CA TRP A 67 1.73 -3.52 7.29
C TRP A 67 1.65 -4.87 8.00
N ILE A 68 2.02 -5.91 7.28
CA ILE A 68 1.88 -7.29 7.71
C ILE A 68 3.25 -7.84 8.11
N GLU A 69 3.29 -8.41 9.30
CA GLU A 69 4.48 -9.07 9.83
C GLU A 69 4.11 -10.47 10.35
N THR A 70 4.98 -11.44 10.09
CA THR A 70 4.86 -12.81 10.60
C THR A 70 6.22 -13.34 11.04
N LYS A 71 6.25 -14.18 12.08
CA LYS A 71 7.47 -14.90 12.48
C LYS A 71 7.88 -15.97 11.46
N ASP A 72 6.89 -16.57 10.79
CA ASP A 72 7.09 -17.70 9.88
C ASP A 72 6.30 -17.51 8.59
N VAL A 73 7.01 -17.08 7.55
CA VAL A 73 6.49 -16.94 6.18
C VAL A 73 6.08 -18.28 5.55
N ASN A 74 6.54 -19.41 6.10
CA ASN A 74 6.17 -20.74 5.63
C ASN A 74 4.98 -21.35 6.37
N SER A 75 4.49 -20.69 7.42
CA SER A 75 3.37 -21.17 8.22
C SER A 75 2.12 -21.38 7.36
N ALA A 76 1.34 -22.42 7.68
CA ALA A 76 0.08 -22.69 6.98
C ALA A 76 -0.91 -21.52 7.11
N GLU A 77 -0.89 -20.84 8.26
CA GLU A 77 -1.72 -19.68 8.55
C GLU A 77 -1.37 -18.48 7.67
N PHE A 78 -0.09 -18.14 7.52
CA PHE A 78 0.33 -17.05 6.64
C PHE A 78 0.05 -17.34 5.16
N LYS A 79 0.25 -18.60 4.73
CA LYS A 79 -0.11 -19.03 3.37
C LYS A 79 -1.61 -18.94 3.12
N ASP A 80 -2.44 -19.34 4.08
CA ASP A 80 -3.91 -19.18 3.99
C ASP A 80 -4.30 -17.70 3.93
N PHE A 81 -3.70 -16.86 4.78
CA PHE A 81 -3.90 -15.41 4.74
C PHE A 81 -3.59 -14.82 3.37
N LYS A 82 -2.39 -15.10 2.83
CA LYS A 82 -1.98 -14.63 1.50
C LYS A 82 -2.95 -15.05 0.41
N ARG A 83 -3.37 -16.32 0.43
CA ARG A 83 -4.29 -16.88 -0.56
C ARG A 83 -5.69 -16.26 -0.46
N VAL A 84 -6.26 -16.17 0.74
CA VAL A 84 -7.62 -15.67 0.97
C VAL A 84 -7.71 -14.16 0.75
N LYS A 85 -6.66 -13.42 1.11
CA LYS A 85 -6.63 -11.95 1.04
C LYS A 85 -5.92 -11.41 -0.20
N ALA A 86 -5.48 -12.24 -1.14
CA ALA A 86 -4.69 -11.87 -2.32
C ALA A 86 -5.18 -10.62 -3.07
N LYS A 87 -6.50 -10.42 -3.18
CA LYS A 87 -7.09 -9.24 -3.85
C LYS A 87 -6.82 -7.90 -3.14
N PHE A 88 -6.49 -7.95 -1.86
CA PHE A 88 -6.29 -6.82 -0.97
C PHE A 88 -4.84 -6.72 -0.49
N LEU A 89 -3.94 -7.50 -1.08
CA LEU A 89 -2.52 -7.44 -0.76
C LEU A 89 -1.79 -6.54 -1.74
N ALA A 90 -0.92 -5.72 -1.18
CA ALA A 90 -0.05 -4.80 -1.88
C ALA A 90 1.34 -4.81 -1.26
N HIS A 91 2.30 -4.22 -1.97
CA HIS A 91 3.63 -3.93 -1.46
C HIS A 91 3.84 -2.43 -1.43
N ASP A 92 4.41 -1.90 -0.36
CA ASP A 92 4.88 -0.53 -0.34
C ASP A 92 6.19 -0.36 -1.12
N LYS A 93 6.75 0.85 -1.12
CA LYS A 93 8.00 1.15 -1.83
C LYS A 93 9.23 0.40 -1.27
N ARG A 94 9.17 -0.08 -0.02
CA ARG A 94 10.23 -0.87 0.63
C ARG A 94 10.00 -2.38 0.49
N ASP A 95 9.08 -2.78 -0.40
CA ASP A 95 8.63 -4.16 -0.63
C ASP A 95 7.99 -4.83 0.60
N GLN A 96 7.53 -4.03 1.57
CA GLN A 96 6.85 -4.54 2.76
C GLN A 96 5.41 -4.92 2.39
N LEU A 97 4.96 -6.08 2.85
CA LEU A 97 3.60 -6.57 2.60
C LEU A 97 2.58 -5.70 3.33
N VAL A 98 1.56 -5.23 2.60
CA VAL A 98 0.50 -4.38 3.09
C VAL A 98 -0.85 -5.02 2.80
N PHE A 99 -1.69 -5.10 3.82
CA PHE A 99 -3.10 -5.46 3.69
C PHE A 99 -3.96 -4.20 3.64
N LEU A 100 -4.71 -4.06 2.55
CA LEU A 100 -5.66 -2.98 2.31
C LEU A 100 -7.05 -3.42 2.77
N ALA A 101 -7.37 -3.21 4.04
CA ALA A 101 -8.68 -3.56 4.59
C ALA A 101 -9.76 -2.65 4.00
N ASP A 102 -10.85 -3.25 3.52
CA ASP A 102 -12.01 -2.57 2.94
C ASP A 102 -12.99 -2.04 4.00
N SER A 103 -12.94 -2.55 5.23
CA SER A 103 -13.75 -2.07 6.37
C SER A 103 -13.07 -2.35 7.71
N SER A 104 -13.55 -1.68 8.76
CA SER A 104 -13.12 -1.96 10.15
C SER A 104 -13.48 -3.38 10.59
N PHE A 105 -14.67 -3.87 10.21
CA PHE A 105 -15.15 -5.20 10.54
C PHE A 105 -14.28 -6.29 9.89
N SER A 106 -13.96 -6.13 8.59
CA SER A 106 -13.12 -7.10 7.90
C SER A 106 -11.69 -7.14 8.44
N LEU A 107 -11.15 -6.00 8.86
CA LEU A 107 -9.87 -5.92 9.55
C LEU A 107 -9.89 -6.72 10.86
N GLN A 108 -10.87 -6.45 11.73
CA GLN A 108 -11.01 -7.15 13.03
C GLN A 108 -11.17 -8.66 12.85
N MET A 109 -12.04 -9.09 11.93
CA MET A 109 -12.26 -10.51 11.65
C MET A 109 -10.98 -11.19 11.13
N THR A 110 -10.19 -10.47 10.33
CA THR A 110 -8.92 -10.97 9.80
C THR A 110 -7.88 -11.11 10.91
N GLN A 111 -7.77 -10.14 11.82
CA GLN A 111 -6.88 -10.23 12.99
C GLN A 111 -7.24 -11.39 13.92
N GLN A 112 -8.54 -11.64 14.13
CA GLN A 112 -9.01 -12.77 14.93
C GLN A 112 -8.74 -14.13 14.27
N LYS A 113 -8.92 -14.21 12.94
CA LYS A 113 -8.69 -15.45 12.18
C LYS A 113 -7.20 -15.82 12.10
N TYR A 114 -6.32 -14.82 12.03
CA TYR A 114 -4.88 -15.02 11.86
C TYR A 114 -4.07 -14.41 13.02
N PRO A 115 -4.18 -14.97 14.24
CA PRO A 115 -3.56 -14.41 15.45
C PRO A 115 -2.02 -14.45 15.42
N SER A 116 -1.41 -15.28 14.58
CA SER A 116 0.06 -15.32 14.42
C SER A 116 0.62 -14.15 13.59
N ILE A 117 -0.26 -13.44 12.88
CA ILE A 117 0.09 -12.34 11.99
C ILE A 117 -0.11 -11.02 12.73
N LYS A 118 0.92 -10.17 12.72
CA LYS A 118 0.85 -8.82 13.25
C LYS A 118 0.45 -7.84 12.17
N PHE A 119 -0.43 -6.91 12.55
CA PHE A 119 -0.95 -5.85 11.68
C PHE A 119 -0.50 -4.51 12.27
N HIS A 120 0.49 -3.88 11.62
CA HIS A 120 1.02 -2.58 12.01
C HIS A 120 0.28 -1.47 11.28
N PHE A 121 -0.05 -0.39 11.99
CA PHE A 121 -0.79 0.76 11.42
C PHE A 121 0.10 1.90 10.96
N VAL A 122 1.40 1.75 11.13
CA VAL A 122 2.45 2.68 10.71
C VAL A 122 3.53 1.87 9.99
N SER A 123 4.16 2.46 8.98
CA SER A 123 5.25 1.81 8.24
C SER A 123 6.55 1.71 9.04
N GLU A 124 6.72 2.59 10.02
CA GLU A 124 7.85 2.58 10.95
C GLU A 124 7.48 1.69 12.14
N PHE A 125 7.73 0.39 12.00
CA PHE A 125 7.60 -0.58 13.09
C PHE A 125 8.92 -1.32 13.28
N GLU A 126 9.24 -1.64 14.54
CA GLU A 126 10.37 -2.51 14.86
C GLU A 126 10.05 -3.94 14.43
N PRO A 127 10.89 -4.57 13.59
CA PRO A 127 10.71 -5.96 13.24
C PRO A 127 10.75 -6.82 14.50
N MET A 128 9.86 -7.79 14.57
CA MET A 128 9.82 -8.79 15.62
C MET A 128 11.14 -9.56 15.63
N GLU A 129 11.78 -9.59 16.79
CA GLU A 129 13.00 -10.39 16.99
C GLU A 129 12.72 -11.86 16.62
N ALA A 130 13.62 -12.41 15.80
CA ALA A 130 13.57 -13.78 15.29
C ALA A 130 13.90 -14.80 16.38
#